data_AF-A0A8S4PD98-F1
#
_entry.id   AF-A0A8S4PD98-F1
#
_cell.length_a   1.000
_cell.length_b   1.000
_cell.length_c   1.000
_cell.angle_alpha   90.00
_cell.angle_beta   90.00
_cell.angle_gamma   90.00
#
_symmetry.space_group_name_H-M   'P 1'
#
loop_
_entity.id
_entity.type
_entity.pdbx_description
1 polymer ?
#
loop_
_entity_poly.entity_id
_entity_poly.type
_entity_poly.pdbx_seq_one_letter_code
_entity_poly.pdbx_strand_id
1 'polypeptide(L)'
;LVAIIQDLKVAVDNTTAKVDALQSTVSAINTTNLDLVKQLSAKTATCNELEKECKSLRETLNWHKMNKSQNEPVKPHPKNASKTLVIGSSIVRDLDQDKLNDVEVISIGGADIDMVHKRLTNLDTKYQKAILQVGSKDCVKSSDKASIKAKYQLAIKGAKNIATTVAVSSICPRTDKELAQNTADALNAELQILCEEEKIEFINNDT
;
A
#
# COMPACT_ATOMS: atom_id res chain seq x y z
N LEU A 1 -68.47 28.98 -31.12
CA LEU A 1 -67.37 29.98 -31.18
C LEU A 1 -66.87 30.37 -29.79
N VAL A 2 -67.73 30.86 -28.90
CA VAL A 2 -67.32 31.31 -27.53
C VAL A 2 -66.63 30.22 -26.70
N ALA A 3 -67.17 28.99 -26.67
CA ALA A 3 -66.54 27.88 -25.93
C ALA A 3 -65.11 27.56 -26.43
N ILE A 4 -64.92 27.52 -27.75
CA ILE A 4 -63.61 27.27 -28.38
C ILE A 4 -62.60 28.36 -28.00
N ILE A 5 -63.03 29.63 -27.99
CA ILE A 5 -62.16 30.75 -27.57
C ILE A 5 -61.76 30.62 -26.11
N GLN A 6 -62.70 30.22 -25.24
CA GLN A 6 -62.42 30.02 -23.82
C GLN A 6 -61.44 28.87 -23.59
N ASP A 7 -61.61 27.74 -24.28
CA ASP A 7 -60.70 26.59 -24.20
C ASP A 7 -59.29 26.95 -24.69
N LEU A 8 -59.19 27.69 -25.80
CA LEU A 8 -57.92 28.20 -26.31
C LEU A 8 -57.24 29.14 -25.31
N LYS A 9 -58.00 30.02 -24.65
CA LYS A 9 -57.45 30.91 -23.62
C LYS A 9 -56.85 30.11 -22.46
N VAL A 10 -57.57 29.12 -21.94
CA VAL A 10 -57.08 28.24 -20.86
C VAL A 10 -55.82 27.49 -21.30
N ALA A 11 -55.77 27.02 -22.55
CA ALA A 11 -54.59 26.34 -23.09
C ALA A 11 -53.38 27.28 -23.20
N VAL A 12 -53.59 28.53 -23.63
CA VAL A 12 -52.54 29.56 -23.70
C VAL A 12 -52.04 29.90 -22.29
N ASP A 13 -52.93 30.15 -21.34
CA ASP A 13 -52.57 30.49 -19.95
C ASP A 13 -51.76 29.35 -19.30
N ASN A 14 -52.18 28.10 -19.50
CA ASN A 14 -51.45 26.92 -19.03
C ASN A 14 -50.06 26.78 -19.69
N THR A 15 -49.95 27.14 -20.97
CA THR A 15 -48.68 27.08 -21.70
C THR A 15 -47.74 28.18 -21.21
N THR A 16 -48.22 29.40 -21.02
CA THR A 16 -47.45 30.52 -20.46
C THR A 16 -46.92 30.17 -19.07
N ALA A 17 -47.76 29.61 -18.19
CA ALA A 17 -47.34 29.19 -16.86
C ALA A 17 -46.22 28.12 -16.90
N LYS A 18 -46.29 27.17 -17.86
CA LYS A 18 -45.22 26.19 -18.07
C LYS A 18 -43.93 26.82 -18.58
N VAL A 19 -44.04 27.81 -19.48
CA VAL A 19 -42.87 28.55 -19.99
C VAL A 19 -42.19 29.31 -18.86
N ASP A 20 -42.94 30.00 -18.00
CA ASP A 20 -42.40 30.75 -16.86
C ASP A 20 -41.70 29.83 -15.84
N ALA A 21 -42.29 28.65 -15.58
CA ALA A 21 -41.70 27.63 -14.71
C ALA A 21 -40.39 27.07 -15.30
N LEU A 22 -40.36 26.80 -16.61
CA LEU A 22 -39.16 26.36 -17.32
C LEU A 22 -38.08 27.44 -17.30
N GLN A 23 -38.44 28.71 -17.53
CA GLN A 23 -37.50 29.82 -17.51
C GLN A 23 -36.86 29.98 -16.12
N SER A 24 -37.66 29.87 -15.06
CA SER A 24 -37.18 29.88 -13.67
C SER A 24 -36.21 28.73 -13.38
N THR A 25 -36.53 27.53 -13.88
CA THR A 25 -35.67 26.34 -13.74
C THR A 25 -34.34 26.51 -14.48
N VAL A 26 -34.38 27.03 -15.71
CA VAL A 26 -33.18 27.30 -16.52
C VAL A 26 -32.29 28.34 -15.85
N SER A 27 -32.87 29.41 -15.30
CA SER A 27 -32.11 30.41 -14.54
C SER A 27 -31.45 29.81 -13.31
N ALA A 28 -32.15 28.96 -12.54
CA ALA A 28 -31.58 28.27 -11.38
C ALA A 28 -30.41 27.35 -11.78
N ILE A 29 -30.58 26.54 -12.84
CA ILE A 29 -29.53 25.66 -13.37
C ILE A 29 -28.30 26.49 -13.79
N ASN A 30 -28.52 27.63 -14.47
CA ASN A 30 -27.42 28.48 -14.91
C ASN A 30 -26.63 29.05 -13.72
N THR A 31 -27.31 29.46 -12.65
CA THR A 31 -26.65 29.89 -11.41
C THR A 31 -25.84 28.76 -10.77
N THR A 32 -26.40 27.56 -10.68
CA THR A 32 -25.69 26.38 -10.14
C THR A 32 -24.46 26.02 -10.98
N ASN A 33 -24.58 26.02 -12.31
CA ASN A 33 -23.45 25.74 -13.20
C ASN A 33 -22.33 26.77 -13.03
N LEU A 34 -22.67 28.05 -12.89
CA LEU A 34 -21.69 29.11 -12.66
C LEU A 34 -20.96 28.93 -11.33
N ASP A 35 -21.65 28.52 -10.27
CA ASP A 35 -21.03 28.21 -8.98
C ASP A 35 -20.10 27.00 -9.06
N LEU A 36 -20.54 25.91 -9.70
CA LEU A 36 -19.72 24.72 -9.92
C LEU A 36 -18.44 25.02 -10.70
N VAL A 37 -18.52 25.87 -11.74
CA VAL A 37 -17.33 26.31 -12.49
C VAL A 37 -16.35 27.08 -11.60
N LYS A 38 -16.86 27.95 -10.71
CA LYS A 38 -16.01 28.66 -9.74
C LYS A 38 -15.34 27.68 -8.78
N GLN A 39 -16.10 26.76 -8.18
CA GLN A 39 -15.54 25.75 -7.28
C GLN A 39 -14.48 24.88 -7.97
N LEU A 40 -14.73 24.48 -9.22
CA LEU A 40 -13.79 23.69 -10.01
C LEU A 40 -12.50 24.46 -10.27
N SER A 41 -12.59 25.74 -10.65
CA SER A 41 -11.41 26.59 -10.86
C SER A 41 -10.56 26.76 -9.59
N ALA A 42 -11.20 26.92 -8.42
CA ALA A 42 -10.53 27.02 -7.13
C ALA A 42 -9.81 25.71 -6.77
N LYS A 43 -10.47 24.55 -6.93
CA LYS A 43 -9.84 23.25 -6.69
C LYS A 43 -8.68 22.97 -7.63
N THR A 44 -8.81 23.32 -8.91
CA THR A 44 -7.71 23.20 -9.89
C THR A 44 -6.49 24.02 -9.48
N ALA A 45 -6.69 25.23 -8.95
CA ALA A 45 -5.59 26.04 -8.43
C ALA A 45 -4.87 25.36 -7.26
N THR A 46 -5.62 24.82 -6.29
CA THR A 46 -5.05 24.07 -5.15
C THR A 46 -4.29 22.83 -5.59
N CYS A 47 -4.80 22.05 -6.56
CA CYS A 47 -4.08 20.89 -7.08
C CYS A 47 -2.73 21.29 -7.71
N ASN A 48 -2.70 22.37 -8.49
CA ASN A 48 -1.47 22.87 -9.11
C ASN A 48 -0.42 23.32 -8.07
N GLU A 49 -0.84 23.88 -6.94
CA GLU A 49 0.06 24.24 -5.84
C GLU A 49 0.65 23.01 -5.15
N LEU A 50 -0.19 22.01 -4.85
CA LEU A 50 0.25 20.75 -4.25
C LEU A 50 1.19 19.97 -5.17
N GLU A 51 0.95 19.98 -6.48
CA GLU A 51 1.85 19.35 -7.45
C GLU A 51 3.23 20.02 -7.46
N LYS A 52 3.29 21.36 -7.37
CA LYS A 52 4.56 22.10 -7.25
C LYS A 52 5.29 21.77 -5.96
N GLU A 53 4.58 21.70 -4.83
CA GLU A 53 5.18 21.34 -3.54
C GLU A 53 5.71 19.90 -3.55
N CYS A 54 4.92 18.95 -4.07
CA CYS A 54 5.35 17.56 -4.24
C CYS A 54 6.60 17.45 -5.11
N LYS A 55 6.69 18.23 -6.19
CA LYS A 55 7.88 18.28 -7.04
C LYS A 55 9.11 18.79 -6.27
N SER A 56 8.96 19.89 -5.52
CA SER A 56 10.05 20.46 -4.72
C SER A 56 10.54 19.51 -3.64
N LEU A 57 9.64 18.84 -2.91
CA LEU A 57 10.00 17.85 -1.89
C LEU A 57 10.75 16.65 -2.47
N ARG A 58 10.37 16.19 -3.67
CA ARG A 58 11.09 15.12 -4.38
C ARG A 58 12.52 15.56 -4.76
N GLU A 59 12.69 16.79 -5.21
CA GLU A 59 14.02 17.36 -5.51
C GLU A 59 14.88 17.44 -4.24
N THR A 60 14.33 17.91 -3.11
CA THR A 60 15.03 17.94 -1.82
C THR A 60 15.43 16.55 -1.32
N LEU A 61 14.53 15.57 -1.44
CA LEU A 61 14.79 14.19 -1.01
C LEU A 61 15.89 13.54 -1.86
N ASN A 62 15.92 13.81 -3.16
CA ASN A 62 17.00 13.36 -4.04
C ASN A 62 18.33 14.04 -3.71
N TRP A 63 18.34 15.34 -3.42
CA TRP A 63 19.54 16.06 -2.98
C TRP A 63 20.12 15.44 -1.71
N HIS A 64 19.28 15.12 -0.71
CA HIS A 64 19.72 14.44 0.51
C HIS A 64 20.26 13.04 0.23
N LYS A 65 19.63 12.26 -0.66
CA LYS A 65 20.14 10.93 -1.03
C LYS A 65 21.53 10.99 -1.66
N MET A 66 21.75 11.93 -2.58
CA MET A 66 23.05 12.09 -3.24
C MET A 66 24.15 12.52 -2.26
N ASN A 67 23.84 13.42 -1.33
CA ASN A 67 24.83 13.92 -0.38
C ASN A 67 25.10 12.98 0.80
N LYS A 68 24.15 12.09 1.13
CA LYS A 68 24.34 11.11 2.22
C LYS A 68 25.24 9.93 1.84
N SER A 69 25.44 9.70 0.53
CA SER A 69 26.23 8.57 0.04
C SER A 69 27.75 8.73 0.16
N GLN A 70 28.27 9.86 0.66
CA GLN A 70 29.72 10.10 0.77
C GLN A 70 30.31 10.09 2.19
N ASN A 71 29.51 9.93 3.26
CA ASN A 71 30.01 10.06 4.64
C ASN A 71 29.55 9.00 5.64
N GLU A 72 28.87 7.93 5.22
CA GLU A 72 28.72 6.77 6.11
C GLU A 72 29.91 5.83 5.89
N PRO A 73 30.83 5.70 6.87
CA PRO A 73 31.85 4.67 6.80
C PRO A 73 31.12 3.34 6.70
N VAL A 74 31.32 2.66 5.56
CA VAL A 74 30.94 1.26 5.37
C VAL A 74 31.56 0.51 6.54
N LYS A 75 30.74 0.23 7.56
CA LYS A 75 31.20 -0.54 8.71
C LYS A 75 31.69 -1.86 8.13
N PRO A 76 32.95 -2.25 8.39
CA PRO A 76 33.48 -3.51 7.89
C PRO A 76 32.50 -4.61 8.30
N HIS A 77 31.94 -5.29 7.31
CA HIS A 77 31.08 -6.44 7.54
C HIS A 77 31.89 -7.42 8.40
N PRO A 78 31.37 -7.84 9.57
CA PRO A 78 32.07 -8.80 10.40
C PRO A 78 32.22 -10.10 9.59
N LYS A 79 33.46 -10.50 9.33
CA LYS A 79 33.88 -11.66 8.52
C LYS A 79 33.37 -13.04 9.02
N ASN A 80 32.49 -13.08 10.04
CA ASN A 80 32.11 -14.28 10.77
C ASN A 80 30.60 -14.57 10.80
N ALA A 81 29.77 -13.83 10.07
CA ALA A 81 28.35 -14.18 9.95
C ALA A 81 28.21 -15.36 8.99
N SER A 82 28.17 -16.61 9.49
CA SER A 82 27.95 -17.81 8.68
C SER A 82 26.49 -18.27 8.66
N LYS A 83 25.70 -17.83 9.63
CA LYS A 83 24.35 -18.38 9.86
C LYS A 83 23.27 -17.69 9.05
N THR A 84 22.26 -18.45 8.65
CA THR A 84 21.01 -17.95 8.08
C THR A 84 19.95 -17.83 9.18
N LEU A 85 19.27 -16.70 9.26
CA LEU A 85 18.08 -16.53 10.10
C LEU A 85 16.83 -16.86 9.28
N VAL A 86 15.98 -17.74 9.79
CA VAL A 86 14.59 -17.89 9.32
C VAL A 86 13.68 -17.38 10.42
N ILE A 87 12.98 -16.27 10.18
CA ILE A 87 12.07 -15.68 11.16
C ILE A 87 10.65 -15.63 10.60
N GLY A 88 9.70 -16.01 11.43
CA GLY A 88 8.33 -16.04 10.96
C GLY A 88 7.27 -16.34 11.98
N SER A 89 6.10 -16.69 11.44
CA SER A 89 4.91 -17.04 12.22
C SER A 89 5.02 -18.43 12.86
N SER A 90 3.88 -19.04 13.22
CA SER A 90 3.85 -20.43 13.66
C SER A 90 4.24 -21.43 12.57
N ILE A 91 4.18 -21.05 11.28
CA ILE A 91 4.50 -21.96 10.16
C ILE A 91 5.96 -22.39 10.19
N VAL A 92 6.89 -21.49 10.54
CA VAL A 92 8.32 -21.82 10.60
C VAL A 92 8.69 -22.68 11.81
N ARG A 93 7.77 -22.88 12.76
CA ARG A 93 8.02 -23.72 13.95
C ARG A 93 8.23 -25.18 13.57
N ASP A 94 7.60 -25.63 12.50
CA ASP A 94 7.58 -27.02 12.08
C ASP A 94 8.79 -27.38 11.19
N LEU A 95 9.74 -26.43 11.01
CA LEU A 95 11.01 -26.70 10.36
C LEU A 95 11.88 -27.60 11.24
N ASP A 96 12.33 -28.70 10.66
CA ASP A 96 13.22 -29.68 11.31
C ASP A 96 14.64 -29.09 11.44
N GLN A 97 14.92 -28.47 12.58
CA GLN A 97 16.20 -27.78 12.84
C GLN A 97 17.40 -28.73 12.78
N ASP A 98 17.21 -30.02 13.08
CA ASP A 98 18.29 -31.01 13.06
C ASP A 98 18.78 -31.29 11.62
N LYS A 99 17.96 -30.97 10.61
CA LYS A 99 18.32 -31.07 9.19
C LYS A 99 18.91 -29.77 8.62
N LEU A 100 18.89 -28.69 9.37
CA LEU A 100 19.29 -27.36 8.90
C LEU A 100 20.64 -26.96 9.50
N ASN A 101 21.71 -27.12 8.72
CA ASN A 101 23.03 -26.65 9.12
C ASN A 101 23.12 -25.12 9.03
N ASP A 102 23.70 -24.50 10.06
CA ASP A 102 23.92 -23.06 10.12
C ASP A 102 22.64 -22.21 9.97
N VAL A 103 21.48 -22.74 10.38
CA VAL A 103 20.22 -21.99 10.38
C VAL A 103 19.75 -21.75 11.82
N GLU A 104 19.40 -20.51 12.12
CA GLU A 104 18.67 -20.15 13.34
C GLU A 104 17.20 -19.91 12.96
N VAL A 105 16.28 -20.62 13.61
CA VAL A 105 14.84 -20.48 13.36
C VAL A 105 14.19 -19.77 14.54
N ILE A 106 13.57 -18.60 14.27
CA ILE A 106 12.80 -17.84 15.25
C ILE A 106 11.33 -17.90 14.85
N SER A 107 10.56 -18.76 15.52
CA SER A 107 9.10 -18.78 15.40
C SER A 107 8.45 -17.89 16.44
N ILE A 108 7.56 -17.00 15.98
CA ILE A 108 6.74 -16.14 16.83
C ILE A 108 5.28 -16.53 16.61
N GLY A 109 4.70 -17.22 17.59
CA GLY A 109 3.32 -17.71 17.54
C GLY A 109 2.31 -16.58 17.29
N GLY A 110 1.57 -16.69 16.19
CA GLY A 110 0.58 -15.67 15.80
C GLY A 110 1.20 -14.31 15.48
N ALA A 111 2.45 -14.25 15.03
CA ALA A 111 3.04 -12.99 14.58
C ALA A 111 2.32 -12.38 13.38
N ASP A 112 2.19 -11.06 13.43
CA ASP A 112 2.05 -10.20 12.25
C ASP A 112 3.42 -9.60 11.88
N ILE A 113 3.47 -8.87 10.77
CA ILE A 113 4.71 -8.29 10.23
C ILE A 113 5.35 -7.31 11.23
N ASP A 114 4.54 -6.55 11.98
CA ASP A 114 5.05 -5.57 12.95
C ASP A 114 5.77 -6.26 14.12
N MET A 115 5.24 -7.39 14.61
CA MET A 115 5.92 -8.20 15.63
C MET A 115 7.27 -8.73 15.13
N VAL A 116 7.36 -9.17 13.87
CA VAL A 116 8.62 -9.61 13.26
C VAL A 116 9.60 -8.44 13.14
N HIS A 117 9.16 -7.27 12.66
CA HIS A 117 9.99 -6.07 12.60
C HIS A 117 10.56 -5.72 13.99
N LYS A 118 9.70 -5.66 15.01
CA LYS A 118 10.13 -5.39 16.40
C LYS A 118 11.12 -6.43 16.91
N ARG A 119 10.97 -7.70 16.54
CA ARG A 119 11.95 -8.74 16.91
C ARG A 119 13.29 -8.49 16.21
N LEU A 120 13.29 -8.21 14.91
CA LEU A 120 14.49 -7.92 14.12
C LEU A 120 15.29 -6.74 14.69
N THR A 121 14.62 -5.67 15.11
CA THR A 121 15.29 -4.49 15.69
C THR A 121 15.94 -4.74 17.04
N ASN A 122 15.54 -5.81 17.75
CA ASN A 122 16.04 -6.18 19.06
C ASN A 122 17.07 -7.33 19.02
N LEU A 123 17.49 -7.77 17.83
CA LEU A 123 18.52 -8.78 17.67
C LEU A 123 19.90 -8.12 17.57
N ASP A 124 20.82 -8.54 18.44
CA ASP A 124 22.22 -8.09 18.41
C ASP A 124 23.10 -8.97 17.52
N THR A 125 22.62 -10.16 17.16
CA THR A 125 23.32 -11.13 16.30
C THR A 125 23.33 -10.68 14.83
N LYS A 126 24.45 -10.91 14.13
CA LYS A 126 24.56 -10.74 12.68
C LYS A 126 24.46 -12.07 11.94
N TYR A 127 23.82 -12.04 10.78
CA TYR A 127 23.54 -13.20 9.94
C TYR A 127 24.07 -12.98 8.52
N GLN A 128 24.36 -14.07 7.80
CA GLN A 128 24.67 -14.00 6.38
C GLN A 128 23.41 -13.68 5.57
N LYS A 129 22.32 -14.39 5.87
CA LYS A 129 21.03 -14.29 5.19
C LYS A 129 19.90 -14.22 6.22
N ALA A 130 18.89 -13.40 5.97
CA ALA A 130 17.63 -13.42 6.72
C ALA A 130 16.45 -13.73 5.79
N ILE A 131 15.64 -14.71 6.14
CA ILE A 131 14.45 -15.13 5.41
C ILE A 131 13.21 -14.78 6.25
N LEU A 132 12.32 -13.97 5.67
CA LEU A 132 11.09 -13.52 6.32
C LEU A 132 9.91 -14.38 5.85
N GLN A 133 9.29 -15.13 6.76
CA GLN A 133 8.06 -15.89 6.52
C GLN A 133 6.96 -15.36 7.45
N VAL A 134 6.18 -14.40 6.99
CA VAL A 134 5.11 -13.77 7.78
C VAL A 134 4.04 -13.24 6.82
N GLY A 135 2.94 -12.68 7.32
CA GLY A 135 1.92 -12.01 6.51
C GLY A 135 0.55 -12.69 6.54
N SER A 136 0.47 -14.01 6.78
CA SER A 136 -0.80 -14.75 6.79
C SER A 136 -1.82 -14.19 7.79
N LYS A 137 -1.38 -13.62 8.92
CA LYS A 137 -2.26 -12.99 9.92
C LYS A 137 -2.69 -11.59 9.48
N ASP A 138 -1.81 -10.82 8.84
CA ASP A 138 -2.11 -9.49 8.33
C ASP A 138 -3.19 -9.56 7.23
N CYS A 139 -3.12 -10.54 6.33
CA CYS A 139 -4.15 -10.78 5.30
C CYS A 139 -5.53 -11.13 5.88
N VAL A 140 -5.59 -11.67 7.12
CA VAL A 140 -6.87 -11.91 7.80
C VAL A 140 -7.40 -10.64 8.47
N LYS A 141 -6.50 -9.78 8.97
CA LYS A 141 -6.86 -8.56 9.71
C LYS A 141 -7.24 -7.40 8.79
N SER A 142 -6.66 -7.34 7.59
CA SER A 142 -6.81 -6.21 6.68
C SER A 142 -6.81 -6.68 5.22
N SER A 143 -7.68 -6.08 4.40
CA SER A 143 -7.65 -6.20 2.95
C SER A 143 -6.83 -5.08 2.28
N ASP A 144 -6.31 -4.11 3.05
CA ASP A 144 -5.49 -3.02 2.53
C ASP A 144 -4.05 -3.48 2.27
N LYS A 145 -3.79 -3.89 1.03
CA LYS A 145 -2.48 -4.33 0.56
C LYS A 145 -1.40 -3.26 0.69
N ALA A 146 -1.74 -1.98 0.53
CA ALA A 146 -0.75 -0.91 0.59
C ALA A 146 -0.21 -0.74 2.01
N SER A 147 -1.10 -0.80 3.01
CA SER A 147 -0.72 -0.82 4.42
C SER A 147 0.17 -2.03 4.73
N ILE A 148 -0.19 -3.23 4.27
CA ILE A 148 0.60 -4.44 4.51
C ILE A 148 1.98 -4.35 3.84
N LYS A 149 2.05 -3.86 2.59
CA LYS A 149 3.30 -3.62 1.85
C LYS A 149 4.23 -2.66 2.60
N ALA A 150 3.70 -1.58 3.17
CA ALA A 150 4.48 -0.64 3.98
C ALA A 150 5.09 -1.30 5.22
N LYS A 151 4.39 -2.24 5.87
CA LYS A 151 4.95 -3.02 6.98
C LYS A 151 6.10 -3.91 6.54
N TYR A 152 5.99 -4.56 5.38
CA TYR A 152 7.10 -5.35 4.82
C TYR A 152 8.33 -4.50 4.56
N GLN A 153 8.18 -3.29 4.04
CA GLN A 153 9.31 -2.37 3.83
C GLN A 153 10.06 -2.09 5.15
N LEU A 154 9.34 -1.90 6.25
CA LEU A 154 9.94 -1.74 7.58
C LEU A 154 10.64 -3.03 8.05
N ALA A 155 10.00 -4.19 7.88
CA ALA A 155 10.59 -5.48 8.24
C ALA A 155 11.86 -5.79 7.45
N ILE A 156 11.85 -5.57 6.13
CA ILE A 156 13.01 -5.72 5.24
C ILE A 156 14.15 -4.79 5.69
N LYS A 157 13.85 -3.53 5.99
CA LYS A 157 14.83 -2.59 6.53
C LYS A 157 15.44 -3.08 7.84
N GLY A 158 14.62 -3.63 8.74
CA GLY A 158 15.07 -4.26 9.98
C GLY A 158 16.00 -5.45 9.71
N ALA A 159 15.65 -6.32 8.76
CA ALA A 159 16.45 -7.46 8.38
C ALA A 159 17.80 -7.06 7.75
N LYS A 160 17.82 -6.06 6.86
CA LYS A 160 19.04 -5.50 6.25
C LYS A 160 20.02 -4.94 7.29
N ASN A 161 19.54 -4.55 8.48
CA ASN A 161 20.42 -4.09 9.56
C ASN A 161 21.18 -5.24 10.24
N ILE A 162 20.67 -6.47 10.20
CA ILE A 162 21.26 -7.63 10.88
C ILE A 162 21.80 -8.69 9.93
N ALA A 163 21.44 -8.66 8.64
CA ALA A 163 21.85 -9.65 7.65
C ALA A 163 22.48 -9.02 6.41
N THR A 164 23.43 -9.73 5.78
CA THR A 164 24.05 -9.29 4.52
C THR A 164 23.08 -9.41 3.33
N THR A 165 22.31 -10.50 3.27
CA THR A 165 21.24 -10.68 2.28
C THR A 165 19.91 -10.91 2.97
N VAL A 166 18.83 -10.51 2.30
CA VAL A 166 17.46 -10.69 2.78
C VAL A 166 16.67 -11.43 1.70
N ALA A 167 15.76 -12.28 2.13
CA ALA A 167 14.76 -12.89 1.28
C ALA A 167 13.37 -12.78 1.93
N VAL A 168 12.35 -12.63 1.11
CA VAL A 168 10.95 -12.70 1.55
C VAL A 168 10.34 -13.97 0.98
N SER A 169 9.77 -14.78 1.87
CA SER A 169 9.06 -15.98 1.51
C SER A 169 7.60 -15.65 1.25
N SER A 170 7.05 -16.16 0.15
CA SER A 170 5.64 -16.07 -0.19
C SER A 170 4.76 -16.55 0.97
N ILE A 171 3.60 -15.92 1.11
CA ILE A 171 2.59 -16.26 2.09
C ILE A 171 1.98 -17.60 1.67
N CYS A 172 2.17 -18.63 2.50
CA CYS A 172 1.66 -19.96 2.22
C CYS A 172 0.12 -19.97 2.10
N PRO A 173 -0.44 -20.84 1.24
CA PRO A 173 -1.87 -20.97 1.08
C PRO A 173 -2.60 -21.34 2.38
N ARG A 174 -3.82 -20.83 2.51
CA ARG A 174 -4.79 -21.11 3.56
C ARG A 174 -6.05 -21.74 2.96
N THR A 175 -6.48 -22.85 3.53
CA THR A 175 -7.70 -23.54 3.11
C THR A 175 -8.94 -23.13 3.90
N ASP A 176 -8.78 -22.39 5.00
CA ASP A 176 -9.87 -22.10 5.93
C ASP A 176 -10.67 -20.82 5.59
N LYS A 177 -10.11 -19.91 4.78
CA LYS A 177 -10.74 -18.62 4.44
C LYS A 177 -10.37 -18.14 3.04
N GLU A 178 -11.28 -18.28 2.09
CA GLU A 178 -11.11 -17.87 0.69
C GLU A 178 -10.72 -16.39 0.53
N LEU A 179 -11.36 -15.47 1.26
CA LEU A 179 -11.00 -14.05 1.20
C LEU A 179 -9.56 -13.77 1.66
N ALA A 180 -9.09 -14.50 2.67
CA ALA A 180 -7.72 -14.36 3.15
C ALA A 180 -6.73 -14.94 2.14
N GLN A 181 -7.11 -16.02 1.44
CA GLN A 181 -6.33 -16.60 0.35
C GLN A 181 -6.18 -15.62 -0.82
N ASN A 182 -7.29 -15.07 -1.31
CA ASN A 182 -7.27 -14.10 -2.41
C ASN A 182 -6.42 -12.87 -2.06
N THR A 183 -6.45 -12.45 -0.79
CA THR A 183 -5.60 -11.35 -0.30
C THR A 183 -4.13 -11.76 -0.29
N ALA A 184 -3.81 -12.98 0.15
CA ALA A 184 -2.45 -13.51 0.15
C ALA A 184 -1.89 -13.63 -1.28
N ASP A 185 -2.65 -14.15 -2.24
CA ASP A 185 -2.22 -14.28 -3.64
C ASP A 185 -1.93 -12.92 -4.26
N ALA A 186 -2.85 -11.97 -4.09
CA ALA A 186 -2.68 -10.61 -4.58
C ALA A 186 -1.50 -9.89 -3.90
N LEU A 187 -1.23 -10.19 -2.63
CA LEU A 187 -0.09 -9.64 -1.91
C LEU A 187 1.24 -10.31 -2.32
N ASN A 188 1.26 -11.62 -2.60
CA ASN A 188 2.45 -12.32 -3.09
C ASN A 188 2.97 -11.70 -4.40
N ALA A 189 2.08 -11.33 -5.33
CA ALA A 189 2.44 -10.61 -6.55
C ALA A 189 3.07 -9.23 -6.25
N GLU A 190 2.50 -8.47 -5.31
CA GLU A 190 3.05 -7.18 -4.87
C GLU A 190 4.38 -7.31 -4.13
N LEU A 191 4.57 -8.39 -3.36
CA LEU A 191 5.80 -8.70 -2.65
C LEU A 191 6.92 -9.08 -3.62
N GLN A 192 6.62 -9.79 -4.71
CA GLN A 192 7.59 -10.05 -5.76
C GLN A 192 8.12 -8.75 -6.36
N ILE A 193 7.22 -7.83 -6.75
CA ILE A 193 7.59 -6.49 -7.25
C ILE A 193 8.42 -5.74 -6.20
N LEU A 194 7.98 -5.74 -4.93
CA LEU A 194 8.71 -5.09 -3.85
C LEU A 194 10.13 -5.66 -3.68
N CYS A 195 10.29 -6.99 -3.80
CA CYS A 195 11.59 -7.63 -3.68
C CYS A 195 12.52 -7.26 -4.83
N GLU A 196 11.99 -7.14 -6.05
CA GLU A 196 12.72 -6.64 -7.21
C GLU A 196 13.18 -5.17 -7.01
N GLU A 197 12.28 -4.30 -6.54
CA GLU A 197 12.57 -2.90 -6.21
C GLU A 197 13.66 -2.78 -5.14
N GLU A 198 13.59 -3.62 -4.09
CA GLU A 198 14.53 -3.63 -2.96
C GLU A 198 15.81 -4.43 -3.22
N LYS A 199 15.93 -5.07 -4.39
CA LYS A 199 17.02 -5.96 -4.81
C LYS A 199 17.28 -7.09 -3.81
N ILE A 200 16.21 -7.74 -3.37
CA ILE A 200 16.24 -8.90 -2.46
C ILE A 200 15.57 -10.10 -3.13
N GLU A 201 15.79 -11.29 -2.58
CA GLU A 201 15.22 -12.52 -3.13
C GLU A 201 13.75 -12.69 -2.72
N PHE A 202 12.89 -13.03 -3.68
CA PHE A 202 11.53 -13.50 -3.39
C PHE A 202 11.49 -15.03 -3.54
N ILE A 203 11.08 -15.74 -2.49
CA ILE A 203 11.00 -17.20 -2.46
C ILE A 203 9.53 -17.61 -2.61
N ASN A 204 9.17 -18.14 -3.79
CA ASN A 204 7.86 -18.69 -4.03
C ASN A 204 7.76 -20.13 -3.46
N ASN A 205 6.78 -20.38 -2.59
CA ASN A 205 6.53 -21.67 -1.93
C ASN A 205 5.27 -22.37 -2.48
N ASP A 206 4.64 -21.81 -3.51
CA ASP A 206 3.39 -22.35 -4.07
C ASP A 206 3.63 -23.51 -5.05
N THR A 207 4.90 -23.89 -5.28
CA THR A 207 5.35 -25.03 -6.11
C THR A 207 5.79 -26.21 -5.27
#